data_AF-A0A9D5BAW7-F1
#
_entry.id   AF-A0A9D5BAW7-F1
#
_cell.length_a   1.000
_cell.length_b   1.000
_cell.length_c   1.000
_cell.angle_alpha   90.00
_cell.angle_beta   90.00
_cell.angle_gamma   90.00
#
_symmetry.space_group_name_H-M   'P 1'
#
loop_
_entity.id
_entity.type
_entity.pdbx_description
1 polymer ?
#
loop_
_entity_poly.entity_id
_entity_poly.type
_entity_poly.pdbx_seq_one_letter_code
_entity_poly.pdbx_strand_id
1 'polypeptide(L)'
;MEAIVLLTTGEMKNIKVNGEVEKERKIFRIQVSKTKKPLFFYLNLAKKQLKTDNDVELCALGTAIPTIIIMTEILKRNGWAIEKSIVASTIEAKEDKEGRVGAPKAKLDILLGKAKTVDQSTDGSA
;
A
#
# COMPACT_ATOMS: atom_id res chain seq x y z
N MET A 1 14.29 13.72 -13.00
CA MET A 1 12.81 13.76 -12.99
C MET A 1 12.36 13.86 -11.55
N GLU A 2 11.54 14.87 -11.28
CA GLU A 2 11.19 15.36 -9.95
C GLU A 2 10.48 14.31 -9.10
N ALA A 3 10.76 14.38 -7.80
CA ALA A 3 10.20 13.49 -6.81
C ALA A 3 8.83 14.01 -6.40
N ILE A 4 7.76 13.47 -6.97
CA ILE A 4 6.45 13.66 -6.38
C ILE A 4 6.25 12.53 -5.36
N VAL A 5 6.39 12.86 -4.08
CA VAL A 5 5.63 12.18 -3.03
C VAL A 5 4.19 12.60 -3.29
N LEU A 6 3.52 11.89 -4.19
CA LEU A 6 2.11 12.08 -4.46
C LEU A 6 1.36 11.56 -3.23
N LEU A 7 1.14 12.47 -2.28
CA LEU A 7 0.11 12.34 -1.24
C LEU A 7 -1.25 12.47 -1.92
N THR A 8 -1.58 11.56 -2.85
CA THR A 8 -2.93 11.51 -3.38
C THR A 8 -3.77 10.84 -2.32
N THR A 9 -4.67 11.60 -1.73
CA THR A 9 -5.84 11.02 -1.09
C THR A 9 -6.64 10.38 -2.22
N GLY A 10 -6.40 9.08 -2.49
CA GLY A 10 -7.03 8.36 -3.58
C GLY A 10 -8.50 8.11 -3.27
N GLU A 11 -9.35 8.29 -4.29
CA GLU A 11 -10.80 8.13 -4.25
C GLU A 11 -11.24 6.78 -3.66
N MET A 12 -12.37 6.83 -2.95
CA MET A 12 -13.03 5.72 -2.27
C MET A 12 -13.29 4.57 -3.24
N LYS A 13 -12.45 3.52 -3.21
CA LYS A 13 -12.76 2.26 -3.89
C LYS A 13 -13.53 1.37 -2.93
N ASN A 14 -14.81 1.19 -3.23
CA ASN A 14 -15.67 0.18 -2.60
C ASN A 14 -15.04 -1.20 -2.80
N ILE A 15 -14.56 -1.82 -1.71
CA ILE A 15 -14.10 -3.21 -1.71
C ILE A 15 -15.10 -3.99 -0.86
N LYS A 16 -15.89 -4.86 -1.48
CA LYS A 16 -16.79 -5.79 -0.78
C LYS A 16 -15.96 -6.98 -0.28
N VAL A 17 -15.90 -7.17 1.04
CA VAL A 17 -15.47 -8.43 1.65
C VAL A 17 -16.51 -8.86 2.69
N ASN A 18 -17.13 -10.03 2.48
CA ASN A 18 -17.93 -10.80 3.44
C ASN A 18 -19.00 -10.09 4.29
N GLY A 19 -19.95 -9.37 3.68
CA GLY A 19 -21.26 -9.08 4.30
C GLY A 19 -21.26 -8.12 5.50
N GLU A 20 -20.11 -7.70 6.01
CA GLU A 20 -19.98 -6.62 6.98
C GLU A 20 -19.69 -5.32 6.22
N VAL A 21 -20.48 -4.28 6.47
CA VAL A 21 -20.23 -2.94 5.96
C VAL A 21 -18.99 -2.41 6.68
N GLU A 22 -17.79 -2.65 6.12
CA GLU A 22 -16.57 -1.99 6.59
C GLU A 22 -16.77 -0.48 6.51
N LYS A 23 -16.53 0.23 7.62
CA LYS A 23 -16.50 1.70 7.62
C LYS A 23 -15.58 2.18 6.51
N GLU A 24 -16.00 3.18 5.75
CA GLU A 24 -15.16 3.81 4.74
C GLU A 24 -13.87 4.33 5.38
N ARG A 25 -12.76 3.66 5.07
CA ARG A 25 -11.43 4.04 5.52
C ARG A 25 -10.71 4.82 4.43
N LYS A 26 -10.04 5.89 4.83
CA LYS A 26 -9.18 6.65 3.92
C LYS A 26 -8.03 5.75 3.45
N ILE A 27 -7.81 5.69 2.14
CA ILE A 27 -6.68 4.96 1.55
C ILE A 27 -5.49 5.91 1.41
N PHE A 28 -4.39 5.57 2.08
CA PHE A 28 -3.13 6.29 2.00
C PHE A 28 -2.16 5.56 1.08
N ARG A 29 -1.89 6.16 -0.08
CA ARG A 29 -0.99 5.58 -1.08
C ARG A 29 0.47 5.90 -0.79
N ILE A 30 1.33 4.89 -0.81
CA ILE A 30 2.77 5.00 -0.66
C ILE A 30 3.44 4.46 -1.92
N GLN A 31 4.00 5.35 -2.72
CA GLN A 31 4.82 4.96 -3.86
C GLN A 31 6.27 4.69 -3.42
N VAL A 32 6.71 3.45 -3.59
CA VAL A 32 8.03 2.98 -3.20
C VAL A 32 8.97 2.99 -4.40
N SER A 33 10.17 3.51 -4.17
CA SER A 33 11.24 3.54 -5.16
C SER A 33 12.57 3.19 -4.49
N LYS A 34 13.32 2.24 -5.05
CA LYS A 34 14.49 1.61 -4.43
C LYS A 34 15.60 2.59 -4.03
N THR A 35 15.87 3.62 -4.83
CA THR A 35 17.05 4.49 -4.66
C THR A 35 16.75 5.80 -3.93
N LYS A 36 15.49 6.11 -3.61
CA LYS A 36 15.15 7.43 -3.06
C LYS A 36 15.21 7.50 -1.54
N LYS A 37 14.77 6.45 -0.84
CA LYS A 37 14.68 6.41 0.62
C LYS A 37 15.02 5.00 1.14
N PRO A 38 15.58 4.89 2.37
CA PRO A 38 15.84 3.60 2.98
C PRO A 38 14.54 2.85 3.29
N LEU A 39 14.59 1.51 3.37
CA LEU A 39 13.43 0.65 3.63
C LEU A 39 12.63 1.08 4.88
N PHE A 40 13.32 1.38 5.98
CA PHE A 40 12.69 1.76 7.25
C PHE A 40 11.85 3.03 7.18
N PHE A 41 12.16 3.95 6.25
CA PHE A 41 11.34 5.15 6.04
C PHE A 41 9.92 4.77 5.62
N TYR A 42 9.79 3.91 4.61
CA TYR A 42 8.49 3.46 4.11
C TYR A 42 7.76 2.59 5.13
N LEU A 43 8.48 1.76 5.88
CA LEU A 43 7.91 0.94 6.94
C LEU A 43 7.29 1.78 8.06
N ASN A 44 8.00 2.82 8.52
CA ASN A 44 7.52 3.72 9.56
C ASN A 44 6.33 4.56 9.09
N LEU A 45 6.35 4.98 7.81
CA LEU A 45 5.22 5.69 7.21
C LEU A 45 3.96 4.81 7.17
N ALA A 46 4.09 3.56 6.71
CA ALA A 46 2.98 2.61 6.69
C ALA A 46 2.43 2.36 8.10
N LYS A 47 3.30 2.11 9.09
CA LYS A 47 2.90 1.95 10.49
C LYS A 47 2.14 3.16 11.03
N LYS A 48 2.58 4.38 10.71
CA LYS A 48 1.89 5.62 11.14
C LYS A 48 0.46 5.67 10.59
N GLN A 49 0.26 5.34 9.32
CA GLN A 49 -1.07 5.39 8.69
C GLN A 49 -2.00 4.30 9.21
N LEU A 50 -1.51 3.06 9.37
CA LEU A 50 -2.27 1.96 9.96
C LEU A 50 -2.69 2.26 11.41
N LYS A 51 -1.86 2.98 12.19
CA LYS A 51 -2.24 3.43 13.54
C LYS A 51 -3.43 4.39 13.54
N THR A 52 -3.50 5.27 12.54
CA THR A 52 -4.58 6.26 12.35
C THR A 52 -5.86 5.64 11.73
N ASP A 53 -5.94 4.31 11.64
CA ASP A 53 -7.05 3.56 11.03
C ASP A 53 -7.28 3.85 9.54
N ASN A 54 -6.22 4.31 8.85
CA ASN A 54 -6.19 4.40 7.39
C ASN A 54 -5.73 3.07 6.81
N ASP A 55 -6.31 2.70 5.67
CA ASP A 55 -5.75 1.62 4.85
C ASP A 55 -4.55 2.16 4.07
N VAL A 56 -3.57 1.30 3.78
CA VAL A 56 -2.32 1.68 3.11
C VAL A 56 -2.18 0.94 1.80
N GLU A 57 -2.06 1.67 0.69
CA GLU A 57 -1.76 1.10 -0.63
C GLU A 57 -0.27 1.26 -0.92
N LEU A 58 0.49 0.16 -0.93
CA LEU A 58 1.90 0.15 -1.32
C LEU A 58 2.01 -0.06 -2.83
N CYS A 59 2.62 0.88 -3.55
CA CYS A 59 2.76 0.83 -5.00
C CYS A 59 4.24 0.81 -5.41
N ALA A 60 4.63 -0.11 -6.28
CA ALA A 60 6.00 -0.19 -6.79
C ALA A 60 6.05 -0.53 -8.28
N LEU A 61 7.15 -0.13 -8.92
CA LEU A 61 7.44 -0.38 -10.33
C LEU A 61 8.76 -1.12 -10.49
N GLY A 62 8.80 -2.13 -11.36
CA GLY A 62 10.00 -2.85 -11.75
C GLY A 62 10.86 -3.30 -10.55
N THR A 63 12.08 -2.78 -10.46
CA THR A 63 13.07 -3.16 -9.43
C THR A 63 12.71 -2.78 -8.00
N ALA A 64 11.66 -1.96 -7.79
CA ALA A 64 11.15 -1.62 -6.46
C ALA A 64 10.09 -2.62 -5.95
N ILE A 65 9.59 -3.52 -6.79
CA ILE A 65 8.58 -4.52 -6.41
C ILE A 65 9.03 -5.41 -5.24
N PRO A 66 10.26 -5.96 -5.22
CA PRO A 66 10.73 -6.75 -4.08
C PRO A 66 10.67 -5.99 -2.75
N THR A 67 10.89 -4.66 -2.78
CA THR A 67 10.85 -3.82 -1.59
C THR A 67 9.46 -3.80 -0.95
N ILE A 68 8.39 -3.64 -1.74
CA ILE A 68 7.03 -3.64 -1.19
C ILE A 68 6.59 -5.02 -0.71
N ILE A 69 7.06 -6.10 -1.34
CA ILE A 69 6.82 -7.47 -0.88
C ILE A 69 7.44 -7.65 0.52
N ILE A 70 8.71 -7.29 0.68
CA ILE A 70 9.40 -7.36 1.97
C ILE A 70 8.69 -6.51 3.03
N MET A 71 8.25 -5.30 2.68
CA MET A 71 7.49 -4.46 3.61
C MET A 71 6.17 -5.11 4.05
N THR A 72 5.39 -5.62 3.10
CA THR A 72 4.13 -6.31 3.37
C THR A 72 4.35 -7.50 4.30
N GLU A 73 5.35 -8.32 4.02
CA GLU A 73 5.70 -9.47 4.88
C GLU A 73 6.12 -9.05 6.29
N ILE A 74 6.94 -8.00 6.43
CA ILE A 74 7.33 -7.46 7.75
C ILE A 74 6.10 -6.92 8.51
N LEU A 75 5.18 -6.24 7.85
CA LEU A 75 3.99 -5.66 8.50
C LEU A 75 3.01 -6.75 8.95
N LYS A 76 2.74 -7.76 8.12
CA LYS A 76 1.89 -8.91 8.47
C LYS A 76 2.50 -9.73 9.60
N ARG A 77 3.78 -10.09 9.48
CA ARG A 77 4.50 -10.92 10.48
C ARG A 77 4.49 -10.27 11.87
N ASN A 78 4.57 -8.95 11.94
CA ASN A 78 4.57 -8.21 13.19
C ASN A 78 3.16 -7.80 13.68
N GLY A 79 2.10 -8.31 13.06
CA GLY A 79 0.71 -8.02 13.45
C GLY A 79 0.28 -6.57 13.23
N TRP A 80 0.95 -5.81 12.35
CA TRP A 80 0.56 -4.42 12.04
C TRP A 80 -0.55 -4.34 11.01
N ALA A 81 -0.58 -5.29 10.07
CA ALA A 81 -1.46 -5.23 8.91
C ALA A 81 -2.02 -6.59 8.50
N ILE A 82 -3.19 -6.55 7.88
CA ILE A 82 -3.75 -7.64 7.07
C ILE A 82 -3.72 -7.23 5.60
N GLU A 83 -3.51 -8.19 4.71
CA GLU A 83 -3.66 -7.96 3.27
C GLU A 83 -5.15 -7.90 2.91
N LYS A 84 -5.56 -6.86 2.17
CA LYS A 84 -6.90 -6.73 1.61
C LYS A 84 -6.94 -7.07 0.13
N SER A 85 -5.93 -6.65 -0.64
CA SER A 85 -5.83 -6.97 -2.05
C SER A 85 -4.40 -6.84 -2.58
N ILE A 86 -4.10 -7.61 -3.62
CA ILE A 86 -2.85 -7.55 -4.39
C ILE A 86 -3.23 -7.42 -5.87
N VAL A 87 -2.69 -6.39 -6.53
CA VAL A 87 -2.94 -6.13 -7.95
C VAL A 87 -1.61 -6.00 -8.68
N ALA A 88 -1.36 -6.93 -9.60
CA ALA A 88 -0.25 -6.85 -10.54
C ALA A 88 -0.76 -6.31 -11.88
N SER A 89 -0.01 -5.39 -12.48
CA SER A 89 -0.34 -4.78 -13.77
C SER A 89 0.92 -4.38 -14.53
N THR A 90 0.75 -3.89 -15.74
CA THR A 90 1.82 -3.33 -16.56
C THR A 90 1.47 -1.89 -16.90
N ILE A 91 2.43 -0.98 -16.79
CA ILE A 91 2.28 0.41 -17.23
C ILE A 91 3.18 0.69 -18.44
N GLU A 92 2.67 1.43 -19.40
CA GLU A 92 3.47 1.95 -20.51
C GLU A 92 4.41 3.04 -19.99
N ALA A 93 5.66 3.01 -20.42
CA ALA A 93 6.61 4.05 -20.05
C ALA A 93 6.44 5.25 -20.97
N LYS A 94 6.22 6.43 -20.38
CA LYS A 94 6.23 7.70 -21.13
C LYS A 94 7.56 7.86 -21.86
N GLU A 95 7.51 8.45 -23.05
CA GLU A 95 8.70 8.80 -23.82
C GLU A 95 9.71 9.56 -22.94
N ASP A 96 10.97 9.14 -23.02
CA ASP A 96 12.04 9.87 -22.37
C ASP A 96 12.38 11.15 -23.15
N LYS A 97 13.24 12.00 -22.57
CA LYS A 97 13.66 13.25 -23.20
C LYS A 97 14.43 13.05 -24.52
N GLU A 98 14.78 11.81 -24.85
CA GLU A 98 15.50 11.41 -26.05
C GLU A 98 14.56 10.81 -27.12
N GLY A 99 13.23 10.88 -26.92
CA GLY A 99 12.23 10.41 -27.87
C GLY A 99 12.15 8.89 -27.98
N ARG A 100 12.73 8.14 -27.05
CA ARG A 100 12.58 6.68 -27.01
C ARG A 100 11.30 6.34 -26.26
N VAL A 101 10.41 5.60 -26.92
CA VAL A 101 9.27 4.96 -26.26
C VAL A 101 9.85 3.94 -25.26
N GLY A 102 9.66 4.20 -23.96
CA GLY A 102 10.23 3.34 -22.94
C GLY A 102 9.56 1.95 -22.94
N ALA A 103 10.29 0.92 -22.50
CA ALA A 103 9.73 -0.42 -22.34
C ALA A 103 8.63 -0.44 -21.27
N PRO A 104 7.56 -1.27 -21.45
CA PRO A 104 6.52 -1.44 -20.44
C PRO A 104 7.13 -1.91 -19.11
N LYS A 105 6.62 -1.37 -18.00
CA LYS A 105 7.09 -1.67 -16.63
C LYS A 105 6.03 -2.40 -15.85
N ALA A 106 6.43 -3.50 -15.20
CA ALA A 106 5.60 -4.16 -14.21
C ALA A 106 5.30 -3.20 -13.05
N LYS A 107 4.05 -3.21 -12.59
CA LYS A 107 3.52 -2.49 -11.45
C LYS A 107 2.87 -3.47 -10.49
N LEU A 108 3.14 -3.30 -9.21
CA LEU A 108 2.48 -4.06 -8.15
C LEU A 108 1.92 -3.07 -7.11
N ASP A 109 0.63 -3.22 -6.81
CA ASP A 109 -0.10 -2.48 -5.79
C ASP A 109 -0.59 -3.47 -4.73
N ILE A 110 -0.33 -3.20 -3.45
CA ILE A 110 -0.78 -4.04 -2.32
C ILE A 110 -1.57 -3.16 -1.36
N LEU A 111 -2.84 -3.48 -1.13
CA LEU A 111 -3.67 -2.81 -0.13
C LEU A 111 -3.59 -3.54 1.21
N LEU A 112 -3.27 -2.78 2.25
CA LEU A 112 -3.11 -3.25 3.61
C LEU A 112 -4.14 -2.57 4.52
N GLY A 113 -4.87 -3.36 5.29
CA GLY A 113 -5.71 -2.90 6.38
C GLY A 113 -5.02 -3.03 7.73
N LYS A 114 -5.43 -2.23 8.72
CA LYS A 114 -4.99 -2.40 10.11
C LYS A 114 -5.41 -3.78 10.63
N ALA A 115 -4.49 -4.51 11.25
CA ALA A 115 -4.84 -5.73 11.95
C ALA A 115 -5.71 -5.41 13.17
N LYS A 116 -6.85 -6.11 13.34
CA LYS A 116 -7.64 -6.04 14.58
C LYS A 116 -6.83 -6.71 15.69
N THR A 117 -6.64 -6.03 16.82
CA THR A 117 -6.18 -6.71 18.04
C THR A 117 -7.26 -7.70 18.46
N VAL A 118 -6.88 -8.92 18.80
CA VAL A 118 -7.79 -10.02 19.17
C VAL A 118 -8.60 -9.73 20.46
N ASP A 119 -8.33 -8.62 21.14
CA ASP A 119 -8.95 -8.28 22.43
C ASP A 119 -10.28 -7.49 22.37
N GLN A 120 -11.05 -7.59 21.28
CA GLN A 120 -12.42 -7.04 21.22
C GLN A 120 -13.51 -8.12 21.12
N SER A 121 -13.34 -9.20 21.87
CA SER A 121 -14.41 -10.13 22.19
C SER A 121 -14.52 -10.29 23.70
N THR A 122 -15.21 -9.35 24.36
CA THR A 122 -16.14 -9.57 25.49
C THR A 122 -16.47 -8.21 26.11
N ASP A 123 -17.69 -7.72 25.85
CA ASP A 123 -18.49 -6.81 26.71
C ASP A 123 -19.75 -6.45 25.89
N GLY A 124 -20.98 -6.83 26.19
CA GLY A 124 -21.56 -7.70 27.20
C GLY A 124 -23.02 -7.92 26.77
N SER A 125 -23.46 -9.17 26.69
CA SER A 125 -24.86 -9.55 26.46
C SER A 125 -25.27 -10.50 27.57
N ALA A 126 -25.79 -9.93 28.66
CA ALA A 126 -26.76 -10.49 29.60
C ALA A 126 -26.93 -9.51 30.76
#